data_AF-L0DGW5-F1
#
_entry.id   AF-L0DGW5-F1
#
_cell.length_a   1.000
_cell.length_b   1.000
_cell.length_c   1.000
_cell.angle_alpha   90.00
_cell.angle_beta   90.00
_cell.angle_gamma   90.00
#
_symmetry.space_group_name_H-M   'P 1'
#
loop_
_entity.id
_entity.type
_entity.pdbx_description
1 polymer ?
#
loop_
_entity_poly.entity_id
_entity_poly.type
_entity_poly.pdbx_seq_one_letter_code
_entity_poly.pdbx_strand_id
1 'polypeptide(L)'
;MTPPQNHALLIGVETYWDNELLPDVAYAEADVSAVRKALVRLGYREENITLLVGEDATKTAIEEQVRSLVETRLKADDTLFFFFVGHGLAVKRANYLACWDTRYQDLRGTGIDLAALVREFRRSSGTHIQAYLDCTSGDFANAPRMSEATLEKAFGGAEHWACFSASQFDQKSHSSGRLKRGIWAYHLVQALAGAAPEILVDNRFLTAGNLQDYLDNKISLSIRDTLKTRQIQTPWYAGSHDRDFLIADLSPVVKRKGAATPAKSNAAKEFVLRSEDRVALRSLTSFKPGVHRIPKVLDRRSEDWANELAQADLENDLAETHKSIRANMNYTRKQIEVFPPKGGFGSIRTPDFQYTISIALDGDPVEAVFTREVSDIRHPDILTDDGFTAIFDATFKSIRLSFEERIKVEDLIDKAEAQQLPIDYPHDCSSCSFKVPDRGLIHVTEDHLSLTYPSGTPLEQLTTALSQALRMLPKGDDAKSLPSPTQDQLG
;
A
#
# COMPACT_ATOMS: atom_id res chain seq x y z
N MET A 1 -26.10 19.59 -14.12
CA MET A 1 -26.13 18.18 -13.67
C MET A 1 -25.45 18.12 -12.32
N THR A 2 -25.97 17.32 -11.37
CA THR A 2 -25.28 17.03 -10.11
C THR A 2 -23.95 16.34 -10.43
N PRO A 3 -22.82 16.68 -9.79
CA PRO A 3 -21.57 15.95 -9.99
C PRO A 3 -21.74 14.47 -9.59
N PRO A 4 -21.02 13.54 -10.26
CA PRO A 4 -21.02 12.13 -9.90
C PRO A 4 -20.63 11.93 -8.44
N GLN A 5 -21.26 10.94 -7.80
CA GLN A 5 -21.06 10.63 -6.39
C GLN A 5 -20.54 9.20 -6.21
N ASN A 6 -19.79 9.03 -5.13
CA ASN A 6 -19.28 7.75 -4.71
C ASN A 6 -20.17 7.19 -3.60
N HIS A 7 -20.66 5.96 -3.79
CA HIS A 7 -21.49 5.18 -2.89
C HIS A 7 -20.80 3.88 -2.52
N ALA A 8 -20.99 3.40 -1.29
CA ALA A 8 -20.43 2.12 -0.87
C ALA A 8 -21.43 1.29 -0.07
N LEU A 9 -21.44 -0.02 -0.32
CA LEU A 9 -22.12 -1.02 0.49
C LEU A 9 -21.08 -2.02 0.97
N LEU A 10 -20.77 -1.99 2.26
CA LEU A 10 -19.74 -2.81 2.88
C LEU A 10 -20.38 -3.82 3.82
N ILE A 11 -20.18 -5.10 3.53
CA ILE A 11 -20.81 -6.21 4.22
C ILE A 11 -19.73 -7.11 4.81
N GLY A 12 -19.83 -7.42 6.10
CA GLY A 12 -18.88 -8.28 6.79
C GLY A 12 -19.58 -9.27 7.71
N VAL A 13 -19.45 -10.56 7.42
CA VAL A 13 -20.07 -11.63 8.19
C VAL A 13 -18.98 -12.47 8.86
N GLU A 14 -18.64 -12.10 10.09
CA GLU A 14 -17.62 -12.78 10.89
C GLU A 14 -18.18 -14.01 11.59
N THR A 15 -19.33 -13.87 12.23
CA THR A 15 -20.06 -14.96 12.89
C THR A 15 -21.39 -15.18 12.19
N TYR A 16 -21.91 -16.41 12.25
CA TYR A 16 -23.18 -16.79 11.64
C TYR A 16 -24.16 -17.25 12.71
N TRP A 17 -25.46 -17.07 12.47
CA TRP A 17 -26.49 -17.70 13.33
C TRP A 17 -26.25 -19.21 13.39
N ASP A 18 -26.13 -19.84 12.22
CA ASP A 18 -25.90 -21.28 12.07
C ASP A 18 -24.40 -21.63 12.15
N ASN A 19 -23.74 -21.21 13.23
CA ASN A 19 -22.28 -21.34 13.39
C ASN A 19 -21.76 -22.79 13.52
N GLU A 20 -22.65 -23.76 13.75
CA GLU A 20 -22.29 -25.19 13.73
C GLU A 20 -21.91 -25.65 12.31
N LEU A 21 -22.59 -25.11 11.29
CA LEU A 21 -22.39 -25.48 9.89
C LEU A 21 -21.64 -24.41 9.10
N LEU A 22 -21.67 -23.15 9.54
CA LEU A 22 -20.94 -22.03 8.94
C LEU A 22 -19.91 -21.49 9.94
N PRO A 23 -18.64 -21.91 9.85
CA PRO A 23 -17.61 -21.50 10.80
C PRO A 23 -17.30 -20.00 10.68
N ASP A 24 -16.75 -19.42 11.73
CA ASP A 24 -16.42 -18.00 11.74
C ASP A 24 -15.35 -17.61 10.68
N VAL A 25 -15.49 -16.41 10.14
CA VAL A 25 -14.54 -15.78 9.21
C VAL A 25 -13.78 -14.69 9.95
N ALA A 26 -12.63 -15.07 10.52
CA ALA A 26 -11.88 -14.19 11.40
C ALA A 26 -11.53 -12.84 10.75
N TYR A 27 -11.77 -11.76 11.49
CA TYR A 27 -11.48 -10.37 11.12
C TYR A 27 -12.34 -9.76 10.00
N ALA A 28 -13.43 -10.42 9.58
CA ALA A 28 -14.33 -9.88 8.56
C ALA A 28 -14.87 -8.48 8.92
N GLU A 29 -15.26 -8.26 10.18
CA GLU A 29 -15.75 -6.94 10.61
C GLU A 29 -14.62 -5.91 10.69
N ALA A 30 -13.43 -6.35 11.12
CA ALA A 30 -12.26 -5.50 11.13
C ALA A 30 -11.93 -5.04 9.69
N ASP A 31 -11.99 -5.94 8.71
CA ASP A 31 -11.75 -5.64 7.30
C ASP A 31 -12.71 -4.59 6.76
N VAL A 32 -14.02 -4.76 6.97
CA VAL A 32 -15.04 -3.74 6.65
C VAL A 32 -14.68 -2.38 7.27
N SER A 33 -14.28 -2.36 8.54
CA SER A 33 -13.93 -1.12 9.24
C SER A 33 -12.78 -0.36 8.59
N ALA A 34 -11.71 -1.02 8.12
CA ALA A 34 -10.64 -0.29 7.44
C ALA A 34 -10.93 0.04 5.99
N VAL A 35 -11.70 -0.78 5.28
CA VAL A 35 -12.19 -0.41 3.94
C VAL A 35 -13.00 0.87 4.05
N ARG A 36 -13.95 0.96 5.00
CA ARG A 36 -14.68 2.21 5.29
C ARG A 36 -13.72 3.38 5.50
N LYS A 37 -12.71 3.23 6.38
CA LYS A 37 -11.74 4.30 6.67
C LYS A 37 -10.96 4.72 5.42
N ALA A 38 -10.57 3.79 4.56
CA ALA A 38 -9.90 4.08 3.30
C ALA A 38 -10.80 4.84 2.34
N LEU A 39 -12.06 4.41 2.18
CA LEU A 39 -13.03 5.08 1.31
C LEU A 39 -13.37 6.50 1.78
N VAL A 40 -13.58 6.70 3.09
CA VAL A 40 -13.79 8.04 3.65
C VAL A 40 -12.61 8.94 3.32
N ARG A 41 -11.37 8.44 3.43
CA ARG A 41 -10.15 9.19 3.07
C ARG A 41 -10.08 9.51 1.58
N LEU A 42 -10.52 8.59 0.72
CA LEU A 42 -10.71 8.79 -0.73
C LEU A 42 -11.83 9.77 -1.09
N GLY A 43 -12.54 10.32 -0.10
CA GLY A 43 -13.55 11.35 -0.34
C GLY A 43 -14.98 10.81 -0.49
N TYR A 44 -15.21 9.52 -0.20
CA TYR A 44 -16.58 9.03 -0.02
C TYR A 44 -17.20 9.76 1.18
N ARG A 45 -18.41 10.29 1.00
CA ARG A 45 -19.16 10.90 2.11
C ARG A 45 -19.68 9.81 3.02
N GLU A 46 -19.64 10.02 4.33
CA GLU A 46 -20.07 8.99 5.27
C GLU A 46 -21.56 8.62 5.08
N GLU A 47 -22.44 9.56 4.72
CA GLU A 47 -23.85 9.27 4.45
C GLU A 47 -24.09 8.37 3.20
N ASN A 48 -23.08 8.26 2.33
CA ASN A 48 -23.10 7.42 1.15
C ASN A 48 -22.48 6.02 1.39
N ILE A 49 -21.96 5.75 2.60
CA ILE A 49 -21.39 4.45 2.95
C ILE A 49 -22.35 3.71 3.89
N THR A 50 -22.93 2.62 3.40
CA THR A 50 -23.74 1.70 4.20
C THR A 50 -22.87 0.55 4.70
N LEU A 51 -23.00 0.24 6.00
CA LEU A 51 -22.35 -0.90 6.64
C LEU A 51 -23.40 -1.91 7.06
N LEU A 52 -23.18 -3.19 6.78
CA LEU A 52 -23.95 -4.30 7.34
C LEU A 52 -22.95 -5.31 7.90
N VAL A 53 -22.82 -5.38 9.22
CA VAL A 53 -21.84 -6.23 9.91
C VAL A 53 -22.52 -7.06 10.99
N GLY A 54 -21.98 -8.26 11.26
CA GLY A 54 -22.54 -9.15 12.27
C GLY A 54 -24.03 -9.43 12.02
N GLU A 55 -24.86 -9.32 13.06
CA GLU A 55 -26.31 -9.60 13.00
C GLU A 55 -27.11 -8.67 12.08
N ASP A 56 -26.57 -7.51 11.71
CA ASP A 56 -27.21 -6.60 10.75
C ASP A 56 -27.07 -7.10 9.29
N ALA A 57 -26.11 -7.98 9.01
CA ALA A 57 -25.85 -8.53 7.69
C ALA A 57 -26.81 -9.68 7.31
N THR A 58 -28.10 -9.46 7.53
CA THR A 58 -29.15 -10.41 7.13
C THR A 58 -29.45 -10.32 5.64
N LYS A 59 -29.99 -11.40 5.06
CA LYS A 59 -30.44 -11.41 3.66
C LYS A 59 -31.39 -10.26 3.35
N THR A 60 -32.41 -10.07 4.19
CA THR A 60 -33.42 -9.02 3.98
C THR A 60 -32.80 -7.64 4.02
N ALA A 61 -31.93 -7.34 4.99
CA ALA A 61 -31.27 -6.04 5.08
C ALA A 61 -30.39 -5.78 3.85
N ILE A 62 -29.63 -6.77 3.38
CA ILE A 62 -28.79 -6.63 2.18
C ILE A 62 -29.65 -6.35 0.95
N GLU A 63 -30.70 -7.13 0.70
CA GLU A 63 -31.59 -6.94 -0.45
C GLU A 63 -32.31 -5.58 -0.41
N GLU A 64 -32.71 -5.12 0.78
CA GLU A 64 -33.31 -3.79 0.97
C GLU A 64 -32.33 -2.66 0.66
N GLN A 65 -31.07 -2.75 1.15
CA GLN A 65 -30.06 -1.73 0.87
C GLN A 65 -29.68 -1.69 -0.61
N VAL A 66 -29.57 -2.84 -1.27
CA VAL A 66 -29.33 -2.93 -2.71
C VAL A 66 -30.47 -2.27 -3.49
N ARG A 67 -31.73 -2.62 -3.17
CA ARG A 67 -32.91 -2.02 -3.83
C ARG A 67 -32.95 -0.50 -3.62
N SER A 68 -32.72 -0.05 -2.38
CA SER A 68 -32.67 1.37 -2.04
C SER A 68 -31.59 2.12 -2.83
N LEU A 69 -30.38 1.55 -2.93
CA LEU A 69 -29.29 2.12 -3.71
C LEU A 69 -29.68 2.28 -5.18
N VAL A 70 -30.18 1.21 -5.79
CA VAL A 70 -30.50 1.14 -7.23
C VAL A 70 -31.68 2.05 -7.58
N GLU A 71 -32.73 2.07 -6.75
CA GLU A 71 -33.97 2.78 -7.08
C GLU A 71 -33.96 4.25 -6.68
N THR A 72 -33.15 4.65 -5.68
CA THR A 72 -33.28 5.98 -5.08
C THR A 72 -31.99 6.80 -4.97
N ARG A 73 -30.81 6.16 -4.95
CA ARG A 73 -29.54 6.86 -4.66
C ARG A 73 -28.64 6.99 -5.88
N LEU A 74 -28.36 5.87 -6.54
CA LEU A 74 -27.42 5.80 -7.67
C LEU A 74 -27.98 6.47 -8.93
N LYS A 75 -27.13 7.26 -9.59
CA LYS A 75 -27.39 7.94 -10.85
C LYS A 75 -26.29 7.58 -11.85
N ALA A 76 -26.53 7.89 -13.12
CA ALA A 76 -25.50 7.74 -14.16
C ALA A 76 -24.21 8.48 -13.77
N ASP A 77 -23.08 7.89 -14.13
CA ASP A 77 -21.70 8.28 -13.79
C ASP A 77 -21.29 8.10 -12.31
N ASP A 78 -22.22 7.83 -11.39
CA ASP A 78 -21.88 7.51 -9.99
C ASP A 78 -21.02 6.24 -9.91
N THR A 79 -20.27 6.09 -8.82
CA THR A 79 -19.51 4.87 -8.52
C THR A 79 -20.15 4.12 -7.35
N LEU A 80 -20.39 2.83 -7.52
CA LEU A 80 -20.76 1.91 -6.44
C LEU A 80 -19.57 1.02 -6.08
N PHE A 81 -19.08 1.14 -4.84
CA PHE A 81 -18.11 0.25 -4.22
C PHE A 81 -18.83 -0.80 -3.37
N PHE A 82 -18.96 -2.02 -3.89
CA PHE A 82 -19.53 -3.16 -3.19
C PHE A 82 -18.40 -4.00 -2.59
N PHE A 83 -18.36 -4.15 -1.27
CA PHE A 83 -17.39 -4.98 -0.57
C PHE A 83 -18.12 -6.04 0.26
N PHE A 84 -17.73 -7.29 0.08
CA PHE A 84 -18.25 -8.40 0.87
C PHE A 84 -17.09 -9.23 1.39
N VAL A 85 -17.10 -9.52 2.70
CA VAL A 85 -16.18 -10.46 3.35
C VAL A 85 -16.97 -11.47 4.17
N GLY A 86 -16.74 -12.76 3.92
CA GLY A 86 -17.53 -13.85 4.50
C GLY A 86 -17.42 -15.16 3.70
N HIS A 87 -18.40 -16.06 3.85
CA HIS A 87 -18.46 -17.29 3.07
C HIS A 87 -19.05 -17.05 1.68
N GLY A 88 -18.34 -17.52 0.66
CA GLY A 88 -18.83 -17.64 -0.71
C GLY A 88 -19.04 -19.11 -1.06
N LEU A 89 -20.28 -19.48 -1.38
CA LEU A 89 -20.71 -20.86 -1.56
C LEU A 89 -21.38 -21.03 -2.92
N ALA A 90 -21.49 -22.26 -3.42
CA ALA A 90 -22.26 -22.55 -4.62
C ALA A 90 -23.39 -23.54 -4.35
N VAL A 91 -24.53 -23.38 -4.99
CA VAL A 91 -25.51 -24.47 -5.08
C VAL A 91 -25.84 -24.68 -6.54
N LYS A 92 -25.56 -25.89 -7.03
CA LYS A 92 -25.65 -26.25 -8.45
C LYS A 92 -24.73 -25.35 -9.30
N ARG A 93 -25.28 -24.52 -10.20
CA ARG A 93 -24.55 -23.60 -11.10
C ARG A 93 -24.78 -22.13 -10.73
N ALA A 94 -24.92 -21.84 -9.44
CA ALA A 94 -25.15 -20.49 -8.93
C ALA A 94 -24.25 -20.23 -7.71
N ASN A 95 -23.68 -19.03 -7.65
CA ASN A 95 -22.84 -18.55 -6.55
C ASN A 95 -23.71 -17.77 -5.55
N TYR A 96 -23.45 -17.96 -4.27
CA TYR A 96 -24.16 -17.33 -3.16
C TYR A 96 -23.18 -16.70 -2.19
N LEU A 97 -23.53 -15.52 -1.68
CA LEU A 97 -22.87 -14.90 -0.53
C LEU A 97 -23.69 -15.26 0.72
N ALA A 98 -23.02 -15.79 1.74
CA ALA A 98 -23.68 -16.14 3.01
C ALA A 98 -23.90 -14.88 3.86
N CYS A 99 -25.13 -14.70 4.31
CA CYS A 99 -25.56 -13.70 5.28
C CYS A 99 -25.41 -14.24 6.69
N TRP A 100 -25.55 -13.36 7.69
CA TRP A 100 -25.57 -13.78 9.09
C TRP A 100 -26.66 -14.82 9.40
N ASP A 101 -27.85 -14.65 8.81
CA ASP A 101 -29.01 -15.53 8.97
C ASP A 101 -29.06 -16.69 7.94
N THR A 102 -28.00 -16.89 7.17
CA THR A 102 -27.91 -18.00 6.22
C THR A 102 -27.91 -19.33 6.95
N ARG A 103 -28.76 -20.25 6.46
CA ARG A 103 -28.78 -21.65 6.86
C ARG A 103 -28.08 -22.46 5.78
N TYR A 104 -27.04 -23.20 6.16
CA TYR A 104 -26.22 -23.95 5.20
C TYR A 104 -27.05 -24.94 4.35
N GLN A 105 -28.10 -25.50 4.94
CA GLN A 105 -29.00 -26.45 4.28
C GLN A 105 -30.01 -25.77 3.32
N ASP A 106 -30.20 -24.45 3.43
CA ASP A 106 -31.10 -23.66 2.57
C ASP A 106 -30.40 -22.40 2.04
N LEU A 107 -29.22 -22.58 1.44
CA LEU A 107 -28.46 -21.48 0.83
C LEU A 107 -29.26 -20.72 -0.24
N ARG A 108 -30.16 -21.40 -0.96
CA ARG A 108 -30.99 -20.76 -1.99
C ARG A 108 -32.03 -19.82 -1.37
N GLY A 109 -32.66 -20.23 -0.26
CA GLY A 109 -33.64 -19.42 0.45
C GLY A 109 -33.02 -18.32 1.29
N THR A 110 -31.83 -18.54 1.85
CA THR A 110 -31.28 -17.70 2.93
C THR A 110 -29.94 -17.01 2.60
N GLY A 111 -29.31 -17.32 1.46
CA GLY A 111 -28.15 -16.59 0.94
C GLY A 111 -28.53 -15.58 -0.16
N ILE A 112 -27.57 -14.73 -0.53
CA ILE A 112 -27.69 -13.78 -1.65
C ILE A 112 -27.20 -14.44 -2.93
N ASP A 113 -28.09 -14.64 -3.90
CA ASP A 113 -27.71 -15.08 -5.26
C ASP A 113 -26.91 -13.97 -5.95
N LEU A 114 -25.63 -14.24 -6.22
CA LEU A 114 -24.71 -13.26 -6.77
C LEU A 114 -25.09 -12.82 -8.19
N ALA A 115 -25.68 -13.70 -9.00
CA ALA A 115 -26.17 -13.33 -10.33
C ALA A 115 -27.45 -12.50 -10.26
N ALA A 116 -28.30 -12.72 -9.25
CA ALA A 116 -29.43 -11.83 -8.98
C ALA A 116 -28.97 -10.45 -8.50
N LEU A 117 -27.99 -10.40 -7.59
CA LEU A 117 -27.40 -9.17 -7.09
C LEU A 117 -26.80 -8.32 -8.22
N VAL A 118 -25.99 -8.93 -9.08
CA VAL A 118 -25.39 -8.23 -10.24
C VAL A 118 -26.46 -7.70 -11.19
N ARG A 119 -27.53 -8.48 -11.46
CA ARG A 119 -28.66 -8.00 -12.27
C ARG A 119 -29.36 -6.80 -11.65
N GLU A 120 -29.50 -6.78 -10.33
CA GLU A 120 -30.12 -5.66 -9.63
C GLU A 120 -29.26 -4.40 -9.74
N PHE A 121 -27.94 -4.48 -9.51
CA PHE A 121 -27.04 -3.34 -9.71
C PHE A 121 -27.08 -2.81 -11.16
N ARG A 122 -27.17 -3.71 -12.14
CA ARG A 122 -27.27 -3.35 -13.57
C ARG A 122 -28.54 -2.60 -13.96
N ARG A 123 -29.57 -2.55 -13.10
CA ARG A 123 -30.75 -1.70 -13.33
C ARG A 123 -30.41 -0.21 -13.21
N SER A 124 -29.31 0.14 -12.55
CA SER A 124 -28.79 1.50 -12.47
C SER A 124 -27.86 1.78 -13.65
N SER A 125 -28.44 2.15 -14.80
CA SER A 125 -27.69 2.41 -16.04
C SER A 125 -26.68 3.55 -15.90
N GLY A 126 -25.46 3.33 -16.41
CA GLY A 126 -24.37 4.32 -16.40
C GLY A 126 -23.58 4.41 -15.09
N THR A 127 -23.91 3.59 -14.09
CA THR A 127 -23.14 3.52 -12.83
C THR A 127 -21.87 2.69 -13.01
N HIS A 128 -20.75 3.18 -12.48
CA HIS A 128 -19.48 2.45 -12.37
C HIS A 128 -19.53 1.49 -11.17
N ILE A 129 -19.66 0.19 -11.42
CA ILE A 129 -19.81 -0.82 -10.36
C ILE A 129 -18.48 -1.51 -10.10
N GLN A 130 -17.98 -1.40 -8.88
CA GLN A 130 -16.78 -2.10 -8.41
C GLN A 130 -17.16 -3.09 -7.32
N ALA A 131 -16.93 -4.38 -7.54
CA ALA A 131 -17.20 -5.45 -6.59
C ALA A 131 -15.89 -6.04 -6.06
N TYR A 132 -15.81 -6.20 -4.74
CA TYR A 132 -14.65 -6.71 -4.01
C TYR A 132 -15.11 -7.84 -3.11
N LEU A 133 -14.82 -9.08 -3.51
CA LEU A 133 -15.30 -10.29 -2.88
C LEU A 133 -14.16 -10.97 -2.11
N ASP A 134 -14.06 -10.70 -0.82
CA ASP A 134 -13.16 -11.42 0.10
C ASP A 134 -13.86 -12.66 0.67
N CYS A 135 -14.17 -13.59 -0.24
CA CYS A 135 -14.90 -14.80 0.10
C CYS A 135 -13.92 -15.93 0.46
N THR A 136 -14.05 -16.50 1.66
CA THR A 136 -13.45 -17.81 1.93
C THR A 136 -14.36 -18.90 1.37
N SER A 137 -13.74 -19.92 0.76
CA SER A 137 -14.44 -21.14 0.35
C SER A 137 -14.53 -22.10 1.54
N GLY A 138 -15.62 -22.87 1.59
CA GLY A 138 -15.93 -23.73 2.71
C GLY A 138 -15.25 -25.09 2.64
N ASP A 139 -13.99 -25.16 3.08
CA ASP A 139 -13.34 -26.46 3.35
C ASP A 139 -13.98 -27.21 4.54
N PHE A 140 -15.06 -26.67 5.10
CA PHE A 140 -15.96 -27.34 6.04
C PHE A 140 -17.05 -28.10 5.28
N ALA A 141 -17.47 -29.26 5.79
CA ALA A 141 -18.63 -30.00 5.30
C ALA A 141 -18.67 -30.28 3.78
N ASN A 142 -17.52 -30.38 3.10
CA ASN A 142 -17.40 -30.47 1.64
C ASN A 142 -18.19 -29.37 0.91
N ALA A 143 -18.13 -28.14 1.43
CA ALA A 143 -18.98 -27.09 0.90
C ALA A 143 -18.65 -26.81 -0.57
N PRO A 144 -19.68 -26.79 -1.43
CA PRO A 144 -19.51 -26.47 -2.84
C PRO A 144 -18.91 -25.07 -3.02
N ARG A 145 -17.83 -25.01 -3.78
CA ARG A 145 -17.09 -23.79 -4.06
C ARG A 145 -17.77 -22.99 -5.18
N MET A 146 -17.69 -21.67 -5.08
CA MET A 146 -18.13 -20.76 -6.14
C MET A 146 -17.47 -21.10 -7.48
N SER A 147 -18.09 -20.66 -8.57
CA SER A 147 -17.63 -20.90 -9.94
C SER A 147 -17.26 -19.59 -10.62
N GLU A 148 -16.03 -19.51 -11.13
CA GLU A 148 -15.53 -18.41 -11.97
C GLU A 148 -16.43 -18.16 -13.18
N ALA A 149 -16.65 -19.20 -13.99
CA ALA A 149 -17.50 -19.11 -15.19
C ALA A 149 -18.93 -18.64 -14.88
N THR A 150 -19.46 -18.97 -13.70
CA THR A 150 -20.78 -18.49 -13.27
C THR A 150 -20.74 -17.01 -12.94
N LEU A 151 -19.67 -16.54 -12.30
CA LEU A 151 -19.47 -15.13 -11.97
C LEU A 151 -19.23 -14.29 -13.23
N GLU A 152 -18.31 -14.71 -14.10
CA GLU A 152 -18.04 -14.05 -15.38
C GLU A 152 -19.32 -13.92 -16.21
N LYS A 153 -20.13 -14.98 -16.26
CA LYS A 153 -21.42 -14.94 -16.95
C LYS A 153 -22.40 -13.95 -16.34
N ALA A 154 -22.41 -13.78 -15.01
CA ALA A 154 -23.29 -12.81 -14.34
C ALA A 154 -22.95 -11.37 -14.75
N PHE A 155 -21.65 -11.09 -14.89
CA PHE A 155 -21.15 -9.79 -15.35
C PHE A 155 -21.04 -9.66 -16.88
N GLY A 156 -21.26 -10.76 -17.62
CA GLY A 156 -21.20 -10.79 -19.08
C GLY A 156 -22.07 -9.70 -19.72
N GLY A 157 -21.44 -8.88 -20.57
CA GLY A 157 -22.08 -7.76 -21.26
C GLY A 157 -22.53 -6.62 -20.35
N ALA A 158 -22.03 -6.53 -19.12
CA ALA A 158 -22.16 -5.31 -18.32
C ALA A 158 -21.15 -4.27 -18.81
N GLU A 159 -21.59 -3.01 -18.85
CA GLU A 159 -20.73 -1.85 -19.09
C GLU A 159 -20.30 -1.28 -17.73
N HIS A 160 -19.16 -0.60 -17.68
CA HIS A 160 -18.65 0.07 -16.47
C HIS A 160 -18.60 -0.79 -15.19
N TRP A 161 -17.96 -1.97 -15.23
CA TRP A 161 -17.82 -2.83 -14.06
C TRP A 161 -16.40 -3.38 -13.88
N ALA A 162 -16.04 -3.62 -12.63
CA ALA A 162 -14.83 -4.30 -12.20
C ALA A 162 -15.18 -5.23 -11.04
N CYS A 163 -14.71 -6.47 -11.06
CA CYS A 163 -14.90 -7.43 -9.97
C CYS A 163 -13.56 -8.05 -9.59
N PHE A 164 -13.21 -7.93 -8.32
CA PHE A 164 -12.06 -8.59 -7.71
C PHE A 164 -12.55 -9.67 -6.75
N SER A 165 -11.88 -10.82 -6.77
CA SER A 165 -12.05 -11.88 -5.78
C SER A 165 -10.73 -12.10 -5.05
N ALA A 166 -10.79 -12.27 -3.73
CA ALA A 166 -9.59 -12.42 -2.91
C ALA A 166 -8.76 -13.65 -3.24
N SER A 167 -9.40 -14.67 -3.80
CA SER A 167 -8.74 -15.88 -4.28
C SER A 167 -9.41 -16.37 -5.56
N GLN A 168 -8.68 -17.19 -6.32
CA GLN A 168 -9.30 -18.10 -7.29
C GLN A 168 -10.30 -18.99 -6.56
N PHE A 169 -11.33 -19.41 -7.28
CA PHE A 169 -12.50 -20.05 -6.70
C PHE A 169 -12.25 -21.48 -6.18
N ASP A 170 -11.13 -22.08 -6.55
CA ASP A 170 -10.61 -23.35 -6.03
C ASP A 170 -9.62 -23.16 -4.87
N GLN A 171 -9.40 -21.92 -4.43
CA GLN A 171 -8.50 -21.55 -3.35
C GLN A 171 -9.27 -20.92 -2.19
N LYS A 172 -8.55 -20.70 -1.09
CA LYS A 172 -9.08 -20.09 0.12
C LYS A 172 -8.52 -18.67 0.26
N SER A 173 -9.36 -17.74 0.72
CA SER A 173 -8.89 -16.46 1.25
C SER A 173 -8.45 -16.61 2.70
N HIS A 174 -7.22 -16.20 3.00
CA HIS A 174 -6.60 -16.41 4.31
C HIS A 174 -6.55 -15.13 5.13
N SER A 175 -6.69 -15.30 6.45
CA SER A 175 -6.48 -14.26 7.44
C SER A 175 -5.18 -14.44 8.19
N SER A 176 -4.66 -13.34 8.73
CA SER A 176 -3.40 -13.30 9.48
C SER A 176 -3.62 -12.73 10.87
N GLY A 177 -3.30 -13.53 11.89
CA GLY A 177 -3.31 -13.05 13.28
C GLY A 177 -2.27 -11.95 13.55
N ARG A 178 -1.20 -11.89 12.75
CA ARG A 178 -0.18 -10.82 12.83
C ARG A 178 -0.72 -9.50 12.29
N LEU A 179 -1.45 -9.54 11.17
CA LEU A 179 -2.08 -8.36 10.57
C LEU A 179 -3.41 -8.00 11.25
N LYS A 180 -3.99 -8.95 12.01
CA LYS A 180 -5.35 -8.89 12.58
C LYS A 180 -6.41 -8.56 11.52
N ARG A 181 -6.24 -9.16 10.33
CA ARG A 181 -6.99 -8.88 9.09
C ARG A 181 -6.96 -10.07 8.13
N GLY A 182 -7.88 -10.09 7.17
CA GLY A 182 -7.72 -10.79 5.91
C GLY A 182 -6.48 -10.29 5.16
N ILE A 183 -5.65 -11.21 4.65
CA ILE A 183 -4.40 -10.83 3.95
C ILE A 183 -4.72 -10.00 2.71
N TRP A 184 -5.74 -10.40 1.95
CA TRP A 184 -6.16 -9.68 0.75
C TRP A 184 -6.74 -8.31 1.08
N ALA A 185 -7.73 -8.25 1.99
CA ALA A 185 -8.32 -6.98 2.42
C ALA A 185 -7.29 -6.00 3.00
N TYR A 186 -6.27 -6.48 3.72
CA TYR A 186 -5.15 -5.66 4.17
C TYR A 186 -4.46 -4.96 3.00
N HIS A 187 -4.07 -5.69 1.95
CA HIS A 187 -3.38 -5.12 0.80
C HIS A 187 -4.29 -4.22 -0.05
N LEU A 188 -5.57 -4.56 -0.21
CA LEU A 188 -6.54 -3.66 -0.84
C LEU A 188 -6.59 -2.30 -0.12
N VAL A 189 -6.65 -2.31 1.22
CA VAL A 189 -6.63 -1.08 2.02
C VAL A 189 -5.34 -0.30 1.83
N GLN A 190 -4.17 -0.96 1.77
CA GLN A 190 -2.89 -0.28 1.53
C GLN A 190 -2.87 0.43 0.16
N ALA A 191 -3.37 -0.24 -0.89
CA ALA A 191 -3.48 0.35 -2.23
C ALA A 191 -4.42 1.57 -2.22
N LEU A 192 -5.63 1.44 -1.67
CA LEU A 192 -6.62 2.52 -1.57
C LEU A 192 -6.16 3.69 -0.68
N ALA A 193 -5.29 3.41 0.30
CA ALA A 193 -4.69 4.42 1.16
C ALA A 193 -3.47 5.13 0.54
N GLY A 194 -3.07 4.77 -0.68
CA GLY A 194 -1.88 5.32 -1.33
C GLY A 194 -0.59 5.00 -0.58
N ALA A 195 -0.51 3.81 0.04
CA ALA A 195 0.69 3.31 0.69
C ALA A 195 1.65 2.58 -0.28
N ALA A 196 1.20 2.36 -1.52
CA ALA A 196 2.00 1.82 -2.62
C ALA A 196 1.98 2.83 -3.79
N PRO A 197 2.69 3.97 -3.69
CA PRO A 197 2.66 5.01 -4.74
C PRO A 197 3.15 4.51 -6.10
N GLU A 198 3.98 3.47 -6.14
CA GLU A 198 4.56 2.88 -7.34
C GLU A 198 3.52 2.26 -8.29
N ILE A 199 2.30 1.99 -7.81
CA ILE A 199 1.23 1.36 -8.60
C ILE A 199 0.30 2.42 -9.22
N LEU A 200 0.57 3.71 -9.02
CA LEU A 200 -0.28 4.79 -9.49
C LEU A 200 0.16 5.31 -10.85
N VAL A 201 -0.79 5.45 -11.77
CA VAL A 201 -0.59 6.19 -13.02
C VAL A 201 -0.65 7.68 -12.71
N ASP A 202 0.31 8.44 -13.25
CA ASP A 202 0.45 9.89 -13.02
C ASP A 202 0.51 10.26 -11.52
N ASN A 203 1.03 9.38 -10.67
CA ASN A 203 1.08 9.53 -9.19
C ASN A 203 -0.30 9.78 -8.55
N ARG A 204 -1.38 9.40 -9.22
CA ARG A 204 -2.74 9.81 -8.84
C ARG A 204 -3.77 8.73 -9.04
N PHE A 205 -3.75 8.05 -10.18
CA PHE A 205 -4.84 7.16 -10.58
C PHE A 205 -4.47 5.71 -10.31
N LEU A 206 -5.35 5.00 -9.61
CA LEU A 206 -5.26 3.55 -9.45
C LEU A 206 -6.14 2.90 -10.52
N THR A 207 -5.54 2.09 -11.39
CA THR A 207 -6.25 1.28 -12.40
C THR A 207 -6.43 -0.16 -11.92
N ALA A 208 -7.37 -0.88 -12.52
CA ALA A 208 -7.65 -2.26 -12.16
C ALA A 208 -6.47 -3.19 -12.41
N GLY A 209 -5.73 -2.98 -13.51
CA GLY A 209 -4.53 -3.74 -13.83
C GLY A 209 -3.41 -3.54 -12.82
N ASN A 210 -3.16 -2.29 -12.40
CA ASN A 210 -2.12 -2.01 -11.41
C ASN A 210 -2.50 -2.56 -10.02
N LEU A 211 -3.78 -2.46 -9.64
CA LEU A 211 -4.27 -3.07 -8.42
C LEU A 211 -4.13 -4.60 -8.46
N GLN A 212 -4.51 -5.23 -9.57
CA GLN A 212 -4.40 -6.70 -9.72
C GLN A 212 -2.95 -7.16 -9.62
N ASP A 213 -2.02 -6.54 -10.35
CA ASP A 213 -0.59 -6.91 -10.31
C ASP A 213 0.01 -6.71 -8.90
N TYR A 214 -0.39 -5.63 -8.22
CA TYR A 214 0.00 -5.36 -6.84
C TYR A 214 -0.50 -6.45 -5.88
N LEU A 215 -1.78 -6.82 -5.98
CA LEU A 215 -2.39 -7.85 -5.14
C LEU A 215 -1.73 -9.21 -5.40
N ASP A 216 -1.55 -9.59 -6.67
CA ASP A 216 -0.89 -10.85 -7.06
C ASP A 216 0.51 -10.99 -6.42
N ASN A 217 1.28 -9.90 -6.45
CA ASN A 217 2.62 -9.86 -5.86
C ASN A 217 2.57 -9.93 -4.33
N LYS A 218 1.85 -8.99 -3.69
CA LYS A 218 1.91 -8.80 -2.24
C LYS A 218 1.25 -9.92 -1.46
N ILE A 219 0.15 -10.50 -1.96
CA ILE A 219 -0.52 -11.61 -1.28
C ILE A 219 0.37 -12.84 -1.24
N SER A 220 1.02 -13.15 -2.37
CA SER A 220 1.97 -14.26 -2.46
C SER A 220 3.12 -14.13 -1.45
N LEU A 221 3.59 -12.90 -1.20
CA LEU A 221 4.63 -12.61 -0.20
C LEU A 221 4.08 -12.70 1.22
N SER A 222 2.95 -12.06 1.49
CA SER A 222 2.33 -12.01 2.81
C SER A 222 1.86 -13.37 3.30
N ILE A 223 1.41 -14.27 2.41
CA ILE A 223 1.12 -15.66 2.80
C ILE A 223 2.37 -16.36 3.30
N ARG A 224 3.51 -16.21 2.61
CA ARG A 224 4.78 -16.84 3.02
C ARG A 224 5.31 -16.26 4.33
N ASP A 225 5.06 -14.97 4.57
CA ASP A 225 5.47 -14.27 5.79
C ASP A 225 4.59 -14.61 6.99
N THR A 226 3.26 -14.63 6.79
CA THR A 226 2.30 -14.65 7.91
C THR A 226 1.78 -16.04 8.25
N LEU A 227 1.77 -16.99 7.29
CA LEU A 227 1.23 -18.33 7.49
C LEU A 227 2.37 -19.34 7.65
N LYS A 228 2.24 -20.21 8.66
CA LYS A 228 3.25 -21.24 8.97
C LYS A 228 3.25 -22.42 7.99
N THR A 229 2.17 -22.59 7.23
CA THR A 229 1.98 -23.69 6.29
C THR A 229 1.99 -23.16 4.87
N ARG A 230 2.41 -24.00 3.91
CA ARG A 230 2.42 -23.63 2.49
C ARG A 230 0.98 -23.54 1.99
N GLN A 231 0.47 -22.32 1.93
CA GLN A 231 -0.84 -21.99 1.37
C GLN A 231 -0.68 -21.28 0.02
N ILE A 232 -1.75 -21.26 -0.76
CA ILE A 232 -1.84 -20.52 -2.02
C ILE A 232 -3.09 -19.66 -1.94
N GLN A 233 -2.95 -18.42 -2.41
CA GLN A 233 -4.04 -17.50 -2.67
C GLN A 233 -3.60 -16.61 -3.83
N THR A 234 -4.26 -16.78 -4.95
CA THR A 234 -4.07 -16.00 -6.16
C THR A 234 -5.32 -15.13 -6.32
N PRO A 235 -5.25 -13.80 -6.18
CA PRO A 235 -6.40 -12.94 -6.42
C PRO A 235 -6.87 -13.06 -7.87
N TRP A 236 -8.14 -12.83 -8.09
CA TRP A 236 -8.75 -12.90 -9.42
C TRP A 236 -9.44 -11.58 -9.76
N TYR A 237 -9.43 -11.21 -11.04
CA TYR A 237 -10.06 -10.00 -11.54
C TYR A 237 -10.73 -10.23 -12.90
N ALA A 238 -11.89 -9.62 -13.09
CA ALA A 238 -12.50 -9.39 -14.39
C ALA A 238 -13.25 -8.05 -14.43
N GLY A 239 -13.38 -7.42 -15.59
CA GLY A 239 -14.09 -6.15 -15.73
C GLY A 239 -14.35 -5.74 -17.18
N SER A 240 -15.23 -4.77 -17.40
CA SER A 240 -15.35 -4.10 -18.70
C SER A 240 -14.23 -3.09 -18.84
N HIS A 241 -13.54 -3.07 -19.99
CA HIS A 241 -12.28 -2.33 -20.23
C HIS A 241 -11.03 -2.97 -19.63
N ASP A 242 -11.08 -4.27 -19.33
CA ASP A 242 -9.96 -5.09 -18.87
C ASP A 242 -9.14 -4.37 -17.79
N ARG A 243 -7.88 -4.04 -18.09
CA ARG A 243 -6.91 -3.57 -17.09
C ARG A 243 -6.90 -2.04 -16.89
N ASP A 244 -7.53 -1.27 -17.76
CA ASP A 244 -7.50 0.20 -17.72
C ASP A 244 -8.66 0.81 -16.92
N PHE A 245 -9.56 -0.01 -16.41
CA PHE A 245 -10.69 0.44 -15.60
C PHE A 245 -10.19 1.27 -14.39
N LEU A 246 -10.68 2.49 -14.24
CA LEU A 246 -10.32 3.38 -13.14
C LEU A 246 -10.95 2.89 -11.83
N ILE A 247 -10.11 2.52 -10.87
CA ILE A 247 -10.54 2.09 -9.54
C ILE A 247 -10.77 3.31 -8.64
N ALA A 248 -9.78 4.20 -8.56
CA ALA A 248 -9.85 5.37 -7.71
C ALA A 248 -8.94 6.49 -8.21
N ASP A 249 -9.42 7.72 -8.07
CA ASP A 249 -8.58 8.92 -8.04
C ASP A 249 -8.08 9.11 -6.61
N LEU A 250 -6.79 8.86 -6.38
CA LEU A 250 -6.18 9.00 -5.05
C LEU A 250 -5.83 10.45 -4.72
N SER A 251 -6.16 11.43 -5.57
CA SER A 251 -5.97 12.85 -5.24
C SER A 251 -6.44 13.22 -3.83
N PRO A 252 -7.60 12.79 -3.32
CA PRO A 252 -8.03 13.14 -1.97
C PRO A 252 -7.14 12.55 -0.89
N VAL A 253 -6.46 11.42 -1.14
CA VAL A 253 -5.57 10.76 -0.17
C VAL A 253 -4.15 11.28 -0.29
N VAL A 254 -3.67 11.50 -1.52
CA VAL A 254 -2.41 12.20 -1.80
C VAL A 254 -2.47 13.63 -1.24
N LYS A 255 -3.61 14.33 -1.41
CA LYS A 255 -3.91 15.65 -0.83
C LYS A 255 -4.43 15.63 0.62
N ARG A 256 -4.79 14.49 1.24
CA ARG A 256 -5.15 14.38 2.68
C ARG A 256 -4.05 13.84 3.57
N LYS A 257 -3.05 13.16 3.01
CA LYS A 257 -1.68 13.27 3.56
C LYS A 257 -1.28 14.75 3.66
N GLY A 258 -1.94 15.58 2.83
CA GLY A 258 -2.21 17.04 2.85
C GLY A 258 -3.46 17.65 3.62
N ALA A 259 -4.26 17.00 4.51
CA ALA A 259 -5.00 17.67 5.65
C ALA A 259 -5.50 16.76 6.86
N ALA A 260 -5.16 17.14 8.14
CA ALA A 260 -5.79 16.91 9.51
C ALA A 260 -5.65 15.57 10.34
N THR A 261 -5.79 15.45 11.70
CA THR A 261 -5.26 15.99 13.03
C THR A 261 -5.79 15.05 14.19
N PRO A 262 -5.60 15.24 15.53
CA PRO A 262 -4.43 15.03 16.43
C PRO A 262 -4.54 13.81 17.41
N ALA A 263 -3.41 13.23 17.85
CA ALA A 263 -3.28 12.56 19.16
C ALA A 263 -1.80 12.27 19.56
N LYS A 264 -1.27 13.13 20.45
CA LYS A 264 -0.18 12.95 21.45
C LYS A 264 1.23 12.55 20.97
N SER A 265 2.04 13.60 20.71
CA SER A 265 3.49 13.79 20.94
C SER A 265 4.48 12.63 20.68
N ASN A 266 5.22 12.65 19.57
CA ASN A 266 6.53 13.34 19.43
C ASN A 266 7.10 13.19 18.01
N ALA A 267 7.66 14.29 17.51
CA ALA A 267 8.28 14.54 16.21
C ALA A 267 9.11 13.40 15.55
N ALA A 268 8.44 12.43 14.92
CA ALA A 268 8.89 11.70 13.71
C ALA A 268 7.97 10.51 13.43
N LYS A 269 7.30 10.47 12.26
CA LYS A 269 6.46 9.32 11.91
C LYS A 269 7.28 8.17 11.32
N GLU A 270 8.28 8.52 10.52
CA GLU A 270 9.06 7.56 9.74
C GLU A 270 10.34 8.23 9.22
N PHE A 271 11.47 7.56 9.43
CA PHE A 271 12.75 7.93 8.81
C PHE A 271 13.01 7.01 7.62
N VAL A 272 13.41 7.59 6.50
CA VAL A 272 13.81 6.86 5.31
C VAL A 272 15.17 7.36 4.86
N LEU A 273 16.16 6.47 4.83
CA LEU A 273 17.45 6.72 4.19
C LEU A 273 17.37 6.25 2.75
N ARG A 274 17.77 7.07 1.78
CA ARG A 274 17.67 6.72 0.35
C ARG A 274 18.90 7.19 -0.45
N SER A 275 19.31 6.34 -1.38
CA SER A 275 20.33 6.65 -2.40
C SER A 275 19.88 6.15 -3.76
N GLU A 276 20.19 6.92 -4.80
CA GLU A 276 19.98 6.54 -6.19
C GLU A 276 21.33 6.60 -6.93
N ASP A 277 21.78 5.46 -7.43
CA ASP A 277 23.04 5.34 -8.19
C ASP A 277 22.73 5.00 -9.64
N ARG A 278 23.14 5.91 -10.54
CA ARG A 278 23.02 5.72 -11.98
C ARG A 278 24.25 5.00 -12.51
N VAL A 279 24.02 3.92 -13.23
CA VAL A 279 25.08 3.15 -13.88
C VAL A 279 24.72 2.86 -15.33
N ALA A 280 25.74 2.78 -16.18
CA ALA A 280 25.54 2.36 -17.55
C ALA A 280 25.08 0.91 -17.59
N LEU A 281 24.07 0.58 -18.40
CA LEU A 281 23.60 -0.81 -18.56
C LEU A 281 24.71 -1.81 -18.95
N ARG A 282 25.80 -1.32 -19.55
CA ARG A 282 26.97 -2.12 -19.93
C ARG A 282 27.83 -2.55 -18.74
N SER A 283 27.71 -1.90 -17.59
CA SER A 283 28.47 -2.22 -16.38
C SER A 283 27.76 -3.22 -15.47
N LEU A 284 26.51 -3.60 -15.78
CA LEU A 284 25.82 -4.65 -15.03
C LEU A 284 26.57 -5.97 -15.13
N THR A 285 26.64 -6.72 -14.02
CA THR A 285 27.45 -7.93 -13.89
C THR A 285 27.13 -8.96 -14.98
N SER A 286 25.86 -9.09 -15.35
CA SER A 286 25.43 -10.08 -16.36
C SER A 286 25.45 -9.54 -17.79
N PHE A 287 25.92 -8.32 -18.04
CA PHE A 287 25.97 -7.74 -19.38
C PHE A 287 27.01 -8.42 -20.27
N LYS A 288 26.59 -8.88 -21.45
CA LYS A 288 27.46 -9.56 -22.42
C LYS A 288 27.61 -8.71 -23.69
N PRO A 289 28.78 -8.09 -23.93
CA PRO A 289 29.05 -7.36 -25.16
C PRO A 289 28.81 -8.22 -26.39
N GLY A 290 28.13 -7.67 -27.40
CA GLY A 290 27.79 -8.36 -28.65
C GLY A 290 26.52 -9.23 -28.59
N VAL A 291 26.10 -9.65 -27.39
CA VAL A 291 24.84 -10.39 -27.19
C VAL A 291 23.72 -9.44 -26.79
N HIS A 292 23.98 -8.58 -25.80
CA HIS A 292 23.00 -7.64 -25.27
C HIS A 292 23.03 -6.32 -26.03
N ARG A 293 21.84 -5.76 -26.31
CA ARG A 293 21.67 -4.44 -26.92
C ARG A 293 20.92 -3.54 -25.94
N ILE A 294 21.46 -2.34 -25.73
CA ILE A 294 20.81 -1.33 -24.90
C ILE A 294 19.47 -0.94 -25.56
N PRO A 295 18.35 -0.97 -24.80
CA PRO A 295 17.07 -0.50 -25.28
C PRO A 295 17.14 0.96 -25.74
N LYS A 296 16.42 1.28 -26.82
CA LYS A 296 16.27 2.66 -27.30
C LYS A 296 14.97 3.32 -26.83
N VAL A 297 14.10 2.54 -26.20
CA VAL A 297 12.77 2.93 -25.73
C VAL A 297 12.59 2.34 -24.35
N LEU A 298 12.03 3.14 -23.44
CA LEU A 298 11.64 2.73 -22.10
C LEU A 298 10.21 2.17 -22.17
N ASP A 299 10.09 0.85 -22.18
CA ASP A 299 8.83 0.11 -22.11
C ASP A 299 8.94 -1.08 -21.15
N ARG A 300 7.82 -1.75 -20.85
CA ARG A 300 7.79 -2.91 -19.95
C ARG A 300 8.78 -4.02 -20.34
N ARG A 301 9.03 -4.23 -21.64
CA ARG A 301 9.98 -5.27 -22.09
C ARG A 301 11.42 -4.87 -21.79
N SER A 302 11.74 -3.60 -21.95
CA SER A 302 13.05 -3.05 -21.58
C SER A 302 13.29 -3.12 -20.08
N GLU A 303 12.26 -2.88 -19.26
CA GLU A 303 12.32 -3.02 -17.80
C GLU A 303 12.46 -4.49 -17.36
N ASP A 304 11.62 -5.40 -17.88
CA ASP A 304 11.71 -6.84 -17.59
C ASP A 304 13.09 -7.39 -17.95
N TRP A 305 13.63 -6.99 -19.11
CA TRP A 305 14.98 -7.33 -19.54
C TRP A 305 16.05 -6.78 -18.59
N ALA A 306 15.94 -5.52 -18.15
CA ALA A 306 16.89 -4.91 -17.21
C ALA A 306 16.84 -5.58 -15.84
N ASN A 307 15.64 -5.95 -15.38
CA ASN A 307 15.40 -6.69 -14.14
C ASN A 307 16.08 -8.05 -14.14
N GLU A 308 15.93 -8.80 -15.25
CA GLU A 308 16.63 -10.08 -15.44
C GLU A 308 18.15 -9.88 -15.48
N LEU A 309 18.61 -8.85 -16.19
CA LEU A 309 20.02 -8.58 -16.35
C LEU A 309 20.72 -8.21 -15.03
N ALA A 310 20.05 -7.41 -14.20
CA ALA A 310 20.57 -6.94 -12.92
C ALA A 310 20.39 -7.94 -11.77
N GLN A 311 19.82 -9.12 -12.02
CA GLN A 311 19.55 -10.10 -10.96
C GLN A 311 20.80 -10.43 -10.14
N ALA A 312 21.94 -10.67 -10.79
CA ALA A 312 23.20 -10.95 -10.10
C ALA A 312 23.70 -9.75 -9.28
N ASP A 313 23.51 -8.52 -9.78
CA ASP A 313 23.88 -7.30 -9.07
C ASP A 313 23.04 -7.12 -7.80
N LEU A 314 21.72 -7.34 -7.87
CA LEU A 314 20.81 -7.29 -6.72
C LEU A 314 21.10 -8.41 -5.71
N GLU A 315 21.42 -9.63 -6.18
CA GLU A 315 21.77 -10.76 -5.32
C GLU A 315 23.08 -10.49 -4.55
N ASN A 316 24.09 -9.94 -5.23
CA ASN A 316 25.36 -9.57 -4.61
C ASN A 316 25.18 -8.47 -3.56
N ASP A 317 24.43 -7.42 -3.88
CA ASP A 317 24.16 -6.33 -2.94
C ASP A 317 23.46 -6.81 -1.67
N LEU A 318 22.43 -7.65 -1.81
CA LEU A 318 21.75 -8.26 -0.66
C LEU A 318 22.68 -9.19 0.13
N ALA A 319 23.55 -9.96 -0.54
CA ALA A 319 24.47 -10.87 0.11
C ALA A 319 25.52 -10.11 0.93
N GLU A 320 26.08 -9.03 0.39
CA GLU A 320 27.01 -8.14 1.07
C GLU A 320 26.34 -7.43 2.25
N THR A 321 25.15 -6.84 2.02
CA THR A 321 24.40 -6.16 3.08
C THR A 321 24.01 -7.13 4.21
N HIS A 322 23.51 -8.33 3.88
CA HIS A 322 23.21 -9.36 4.86
C HIS A 322 24.44 -9.79 5.67
N LYS A 323 25.59 -9.95 5.00
CA LYS A 323 26.86 -10.27 5.68
C LYS A 323 27.26 -9.16 6.66
N SER A 324 27.17 -7.90 6.25
CA SER A 324 27.47 -6.75 7.11
C SER A 324 26.49 -6.63 8.29
N ILE A 325 25.18 -6.84 8.06
CA ILE A 325 24.18 -6.88 9.14
C ILE A 325 24.52 -7.97 10.15
N ARG A 326 24.88 -9.17 9.69
CA ARG A 326 25.26 -10.28 10.58
C ARG A 326 26.55 -10.03 11.37
N ALA A 327 27.46 -9.24 10.82
CA ALA A 327 28.75 -8.95 11.45
C ALA A 327 28.64 -7.85 12.51
N ASN A 328 27.78 -6.86 12.28
CA ASN A 328 27.74 -5.64 13.07
C ASN A 328 26.50 -5.51 13.95
N MET A 329 25.38 -6.18 13.62
CA MET A 329 24.16 -6.19 14.43
C MET A 329 24.04 -7.46 15.26
N ASN A 330 23.54 -7.32 16.49
CA ASN A 330 23.29 -8.43 17.41
C ASN A 330 21.99 -9.20 17.12
N TYR A 331 21.73 -9.51 15.84
CA TYR A 331 20.56 -10.29 15.42
C TYR A 331 20.86 -11.78 15.31
N THR A 332 19.90 -12.60 15.74
CA THR A 332 19.93 -14.03 15.46
C THR A 332 19.61 -14.31 13.99
N ARG A 333 20.03 -15.47 13.47
CA ARG A 333 19.71 -15.92 12.09
C ARG A 333 18.21 -15.85 11.76
N LYS A 334 17.32 -16.07 12.75
CA LYS A 334 15.87 -16.06 12.54
C LYS A 334 15.27 -14.65 12.47
N GLN A 335 16.01 -13.65 12.94
CA GLN A 335 15.58 -12.25 12.95
C GLN A 335 15.95 -11.51 11.66
N ILE A 336 16.85 -12.08 10.85
CA ILE A 336 17.23 -11.52 9.55
C ILE A 336 16.56 -12.36 8.48
N GLU A 337 15.63 -11.75 7.75
CA GLU A 337 14.92 -12.39 6.66
C GLU A 337 15.32 -11.74 5.34
N VAL A 338 15.91 -12.53 4.44
CA VAL A 338 16.31 -12.08 3.11
C VAL A 338 15.24 -12.52 2.10
N PHE A 339 14.67 -11.55 1.40
CA PHE A 339 13.79 -11.77 0.26
C PHE A 339 14.63 -11.63 -1.02
N PRO A 340 14.89 -12.74 -1.73
CA PRO A 340 15.76 -12.73 -2.90
C PRO A 340 15.15 -11.88 -4.02
N PRO A 341 15.98 -11.35 -4.94
CA PRO A 341 15.50 -10.47 -5.98
C PRO A 341 14.45 -11.13 -6.87
N LYS A 342 13.36 -10.41 -7.14
CA LYS A 342 12.33 -10.81 -8.09
C LYS A 342 11.76 -9.56 -8.76
N GLY A 343 11.79 -9.52 -10.10
CA GLY A 343 11.27 -8.39 -10.87
C GLY A 343 11.98 -7.07 -10.56
N GLY A 344 13.31 -7.11 -10.46
CA GLY A 344 14.12 -5.91 -10.22
C GLY A 344 14.12 -5.39 -8.78
N PHE A 345 13.55 -6.13 -7.83
CA PHE A 345 13.45 -5.72 -6.43
C PHE A 345 13.91 -6.83 -5.49
N GLY A 346 14.66 -6.47 -4.44
CA GLY A 346 15.08 -7.36 -3.37
C GLY A 346 15.06 -6.64 -2.00
N SER A 347 15.00 -7.40 -0.90
CA SER A 347 14.97 -6.79 0.44
C SER A 347 15.52 -7.68 1.56
N ILE A 348 15.93 -7.04 2.65
CA ILE A 348 16.30 -7.67 3.92
C ILE A 348 15.46 -7.02 5.01
N ARG A 349 14.74 -7.84 5.77
CA ARG A 349 13.96 -7.37 6.92
C ARG A 349 14.62 -7.79 8.21
N THR A 350 14.71 -6.85 9.15
CA THR A 350 15.28 -7.06 10.48
C THR A 350 14.28 -6.64 11.56
N PRO A 351 14.59 -6.84 12.86
CA PRO A 351 13.77 -6.32 13.94
C PRO A 351 13.77 -4.80 14.05
N ASP A 352 14.69 -4.05 13.47
CA ASP A 352 14.73 -2.60 13.72
C ASP A 352 14.58 -1.77 12.44
N PHE A 353 14.81 -2.35 11.27
CA PHE A 353 14.68 -1.69 9.98
C PHE A 353 14.47 -2.69 8.82
N GLN A 354 14.06 -2.19 7.67
CA GLN A 354 14.04 -2.90 6.40
C GLN A 354 14.99 -2.24 5.41
N TYR A 355 15.88 -3.04 4.81
CA TYR A 355 16.69 -2.63 3.68
C TYR A 355 16.05 -3.11 2.38
N THR A 356 15.97 -2.25 1.37
CA THR A 356 15.52 -2.61 0.03
C THR A 356 16.49 -2.12 -1.02
N ILE A 357 16.59 -2.89 -2.11
CA ILE A 357 17.28 -2.48 -3.32
C ILE A 357 16.40 -2.78 -4.53
N SER A 358 16.28 -1.81 -5.43
CA SER A 358 15.59 -1.98 -6.70
C SER A 358 16.36 -1.38 -7.86
N ILE A 359 16.01 -1.81 -9.07
CA ILE A 359 16.49 -1.23 -10.32
C ILE A 359 15.30 -0.70 -11.13
N ALA A 360 15.50 0.45 -11.77
CA ALA A 360 14.64 0.98 -12.82
C ALA A 360 15.49 1.48 -14.00
N LEU A 361 14.86 1.69 -15.16
CA LEU A 361 15.50 2.37 -16.29
C LEU A 361 15.07 3.83 -16.33
N ASP A 362 16.02 4.73 -16.59
CA ASP A 362 15.72 6.17 -16.71
C ASP A 362 16.74 6.87 -17.64
N GLY A 363 16.34 8.02 -18.17
CA GLY A 363 17.20 8.93 -18.94
C GLY A 363 17.33 8.65 -20.44
N ASP A 364 18.00 9.60 -21.11
CA ASP A 364 18.47 9.51 -22.49
C ASP A 364 19.93 10.04 -22.57
N PRO A 365 20.95 9.17 -22.72
CA PRO A 365 20.86 7.72 -22.98
C PRO A 365 20.31 6.93 -21.79
N VAL A 366 19.72 5.76 -22.07
CA VAL A 366 19.13 4.88 -21.05
C VAL A 366 20.17 4.36 -20.08
N GLU A 367 19.97 4.63 -18.78
CA GLU A 367 20.78 4.16 -17.67
C GLU A 367 19.97 3.26 -16.73
N ALA A 368 20.68 2.42 -15.99
CA ALA A 368 20.10 1.69 -14.86
C ALA A 368 20.22 2.56 -13.60
N VAL A 369 19.11 2.72 -12.89
CA VAL A 369 19.04 3.44 -11.62
C VAL A 369 18.83 2.43 -10.50
N PHE A 370 19.88 2.21 -9.70
CA PHE A 370 19.76 1.44 -8.48
C PHE A 370 19.28 2.34 -7.36
N THR A 371 18.15 2.00 -6.77
CA THR A 371 17.62 2.67 -5.58
C THR A 371 17.87 1.78 -4.38
N ARG A 372 18.60 2.30 -3.39
CA ARG A 372 18.75 1.68 -2.08
C ARG A 372 17.96 2.46 -1.05
N GLU A 373 17.27 1.75 -0.18
CA GLU A 373 16.46 2.37 0.86
C GLU A 373 16.58 1.61 2.17
N VAL A 374 16.71 2.35 3.27
CA VAL A 374 16.42 1.83 4.62
C VAL A 374 15.19 2.55 5.16
N SER A 375 14.15 1.77 5.43
CA SER A 375 12.85 2.21 5.92
C SER A 375 12.38 1.30 7.07
N ASP A 376 11.14 1.48 7.54
CA ASP A 376 10.58 0.77 8.70
C ASP A 376 11.46 0.84 9.96
N ILE A 377 12.16 1.97 10.15
CA ILE A 377 13.02 2.21 11.31
C ILE A 377 12.15 2.29 12.56
N ARG A 378 12.21 1.26 13.41
CA ARG A 378 11.35 1.14 14.61
C ARG A 378 11.74 2.11 15.71
N HIS A 379 13.04 2.32 15.88
CA HIS A 379 13.62 3.16 16.92
C HIS A 379 14.66 4.08 16.27
N PRO A 380 14.43 5.41 16.21
CA PRO A 380 15.33 6.35 15.54
C PRO A 380 16.76 6.36 16.07
N ASP A 381 16.97 5.94 17.33
CA ASP A 381 18.28 5.85 17.97
C ASP A 381 19.24 4.91 17.21
N ILE A 382 18.71 3.99 16.40
CA ILE A 382 19.53 3.11 15.54
C ILE A 382 20.36 3.89 14.51
N LEU A 383 19.94 5.11 14.13
CA LEU A 383 20.69 5.96 13.21
C LEU A 383 22.04 6.43 13.79
N THR A 384 22.20 6.32 15.12
CA THR A 384 23.42 6.64 15.86
C THR A 384 24.13 5.41 16.42
N ASP A 385 23.64 4.20 16.10
CA ASP A 385 24.25 2.95 16.54
C ASP A 385 25.54 2.66 15.75
N ASP A 386 26.61 2.25 16.44
CA ASP A 386 27.91 1.95 15.83
C ASP A 386 27.83 0.79 14.83
N GLY A 387 27.00 -0.22 15.13
CA GLY A 387 26.78 -1.37 14.27
C GLY A 387 26.04 -0.98 12.99
N PHE A 388 25.00 -0.15 13.12
CA PHE A 388 24.26 0.40 11.98
C PHE A 388 25.16 1.29 11.11
N THR A 389 25.97 2.13 11.75
CA THR A 389 26.97 2.98 11.08
C THR A 389 27.96 2.12 10.30
N ALA A 390 28.50 1.07 10.90
CA ALA A 390 29.43 0.15 10.22
C ALA A 390 28.84 -0.56 8.99
N ILE A 391 27.51 -0.58 8.82
CA ILE A 391 26.83 -1.18 7.66
C ILE A 391 26.58 -0.16 6.55
N PHE A 392 26.14 1.04 6.92
CA PHE A 392 25.53 2.00 5.99
C PHE A 392 26.24 3.36 5.89
N ASP A 393 27.35 3.54 6.61
CA ASP A 393 28.09 4.80 6.57
C ASP A 393 28.49 5.16 5.13
N ALA A 394 28.37 6.45 4.81
CA ALA A 394 28.60 7.00 3.47
C ALA A 394 27.82 6.32 2.32
N THR A 395 26.79 5.52 2.59
CA THR A 395 25.99 4.82 1.56
C THR A 395 24.85 5.70 1.05
N PHE A 396 24.17 6.41 1.95
CA PHE A 396 22.95 7.14 1.61
C PHE A 396 23.24 8.60 1.25
N LYS A 397 22.52 9.09 0.25
CA LYS A 397 22.59 10.48 -0.22
C LYS A 397 21.54 11.35 0.46
N SER A 398 20.45 10.76 0.92
CA SER A 398 19.35 11.48 1.51
C SER A 398 18.79 10.80 2.74
N ILE A 399 18.31 11.62 3.66
CA ILE A 399 17.44 11.22 4.77
C ILE A 399 16.14 12.01 4.67
N ARG A 400 15.01 11.30 4.70
CA ARG A 400 13.68 11.89 4.75
C ARG A 400 13.07 11.57 6.10
N LEU A 401 12.52 12.59 6.72
CA LEU A 401 11.66 12.48 7.89
C LEU A 401 10.25 12.89 7.50
N SER A 402 9.31 11.97 7.67
CA SER A 402 7.88 12.28 7.57
C SER A 402 7.40 12.89 8.88
N PHE A 403 6.72 14.02 8.82
CA PHE A 403 6.14 14.65 10.00
C PHE A 403 4.89 13.89 10.46
N GLU A 404 4.74 13.73 11.78
CA GLU A 404 3.51 13.16 12.36
C GLU A 404 2.32 14.10 12.18
N GLU A 405 2.57 15.39 12.37
CA GLU A 405 1.64 16.48 12.17
C GLU A 405 2.23 17.47 11.18
N ARG A 406 1.37 18.10 10.40
CA ARG A 406 1.85 19.06 9.43
C ARG A 406 2.37 20.31 10.07
N ILE A 407 3.43 20.83 9.48
CA ILE A 407 3.96 22.13 9.83
C ILE A 407 3.39 23.17 8.87
N LYS A 408 3.21 24.38 9.38
CA LYS A 408 3.02 25.56 8.51
C LYS A 408 4.38 25.96 7.99
N VAL A 409 4.57 25.84 6.68
CA VAL A 409 5.85 26.18 6.05
C VAL A 409 6.09 27.69 6.15
N GLU A 410 5.02 28.49 6.16
CA GLU A 410 5.04 29.94 6.37
C GLU A 410 5.68 30.30 7.72
N ASP A 411 5.30 29.63 8.81
CA ASP A 411 5.89 29.87 10.14
C ASP A 411 7.41 29.58 10.16
N LEU A 412 7.85 28.59 9.36
CA LEU A 412 9.27 28.25 9.23
C LEU A 412 10.01 29.29 8.38
N ILE A 413 9.38 29.79 7.31
CA ILE A 413 9.90 30.88 6.48
C ILE A 413 10.05 32.14 7.32
N ASP A 414 9.00 32.58 8.03
CA ASP A 414 9.00 33.76 8.89
C ASP A 414 10.12 33.67 9.95
N LYS A 415 10.26 32.50 10.57
CA LYS A 415 11.31 32.25 11.57
C LYS A 415 12.71 32.29 10.97
N ALA A 416 12.89 31.76 9.76
CA ALA A 416 14.17 31.81 9.05
C ALA A 416 14.54 33.24 8.66
N GLU A 417 13.58 34.02 8.16
CA GLU A 417 13.78 35.44 7.82
C GLU A 417 14.10 36.28 9.05
N ALA A 418 13.40 36.07 10.16
CA ALA A 418 13.68 36.73 11.44
C ALA A 418 15.10 36.41 11.95
N GLN A 419 15.64 35.23 11.63
CA GLN A 419 17.00 34.80 11.95
C GLN A 419 18.03 35.13 10.86
N GLN A 420 17.62 35.80 9.77
CA GLN A 420 18.44 36.13 8.61
C GLN A 420 19.13 34.90 7.98
N LEU A 421 18.46 33.75 8.03
CA LEU A 421 18.96 32.52 7.42
C LEU A 421 18.72 32.53 5.91
N PRO A 422 19.70 32.14 5.08
CA PRO A 422 19.50 31.99 3.65
C PRO A 422 18.45 30.90 3.36
N ILE A 423 17.29 31.30 2.86
CA ILE A 423 16.15 30.44 2.56
C ILE A 423 15.65 30.70 1.14
N ASP A 424 15.23 29.65 0.45
CA ASP A 424 14.59 29.70 -0.87
C ASP A 424 13.19 29.09 -0.79
N TYR A 425 12.18 29.75 -1.35
CA TYR A 425 10.79 29.28 -1.30
C TYR A 425 9.98 29.83 -2.50
N PRO A 426 9.00 29.06 -3.03
CA PRO A 426 8.09 29.52 -4.07
C PRO A 426 7.12 30.58 -3.54
N HIS A 427 6.52 31.37 -4.45
CA HIS A 427 5.58 32.45 -4.10
C HIS A 427 4.38 31.98 -3.26
N ASP A 428 3.95 30.73 -3.42
CA ASP A 428 2.84 30.16 -2.66
C ASP A 428 3.24 29.61 -1.28
N CYS A 429 4.52 29.72 -0.89
CA CYS A 429 5.07 29.25 0.36
C CYS A 429 4.80 27.76 0.66
N SER A 430 4.53 26.97 -0.38
CA SER A 430 4.20 25.54 -0.26
C SER A 430 5.38 24.67 0.23
N SER A 431 6.59 25.19 0.14
CA SER A 431 7.82 24.54 0.60
C SER A 431 8.89 25.58 0.91
N CYS A 432 9.96 25.18 1.57
CA CYS A 432 11.17 25.99 1.65
C CYS A 432 12.42 25.13 1.64
N SER A 433 13.54 25.73 1.25
CA SER A 433 14.81 25.03 1.13
C SER A 433 15.95 25.82 1.78
N PHE A 434 16.82 25.10 2.47
CA PHE A 434 18.01 25.64 3.13
C PHE A 434 19.25 24.94 2.61
N LYS A 435 20.27 25.73 2.27
CA LYS A 435 21.60 25.18 2.01
C LYS A 435 22.28 24.86 3.33
N VAL A 436 22.82 23.66 3.45
CA VAL A 436 23.68 23.27 4.57
C VAL A 436 25.12 23.10 4.06
N PRO A 437 26.12 22.96 4.95
CA PRO A 437 27.50 22.67 4.55
C PRO A 437 27.60 21.47 3.59
N ASP A 438 28.73 21.39 2.87
CA ASP A 438 29.04 20.29 1.94
C ASP A 438 28.04 20.08 0.80
N ARG A 439 27.36 21.15 0.38
CA ARG A 439 26.35 21.18 -0.68
C ARG A 439 25.10 20.36 -0.35
N GLY A 440 24.84 20.09 0.92
CA GLY A 440 23.56 19.54 1.33
C GLY A 440 22.44 20.55 1.13
N LEU A 441 21.26 20.02 0.83
CA LEU A 441 20.03 20.78 0.68
C LEU A 441 18.99 20.18 1.61
N ILE A 442 18.53 20.97 2.56
CA ILE A 442 17.29 20.66 3.28
C ILE A 442 16.15 21.19 2.44
N HIS A 443 15.16 20.35 2.17
CA HIS A 443 13.90 20.72 1.58
C HIS A 443 12.78 20.34 2.55
N VAL A 444 11.95 21.31 2.88
CA VAL A 444 10.86 21.16 3.83
C VAL A 444 9.55 21.48 3.14
N THR A 445 8.60 20.55 3.24
CA THR A 445 7.20 20.74 2.84
C THR A 445 6.33 20.73 4.09
N GLU A 446 5.01 20.83 3.92
CA GLU A 446 4.09 20.71 5.04
C GLU A 446 4.14 19.33 5.73
N ASP A 447 4.54 18.27 5.02
CA ASP A 447 4.39 16.86 5.44
C ASP A 447 5.72 16.11 5.67
N HIS A 448 6.84 16.62 5.17
CA HIS A 448 8.13 16.01 5.40
C HIS A 448 9.28 17.03 5.34
N LEU A 449 10.39 16.61 5.92
CA LEU A 449 11.70 17.20 5.72
C LEU A 449 12.57 16.19 5.00
N SER A 450 13.25 16.61 3.96
CA SER A 450 14.30 15.83 3.32
C SER A 450 15.61 16.59 3.36
N LEU A 451 16.68 15.89 3.65
CA LEU A 451 18.04 16.38 3.56
C LEU A 451 18.74 15.54 2.51
N THR A 452 19.27 16.18 1.47
CA THR A 452 19.88 15.52 0.32
C THR A 452 21.26 16.09 0.05
N TYR A 453 22.23 15.21 -0.18
CA TYR A 453 23.59 15.51 -0.58
C TYR A 453 23.88 14.94 -1.98
N PRO A 454 24.87 15.50 -2.70
CA PRO A 454 25.21 15.03 -4.05
C PRO A 454 25.85 13.65 -4.08
N SER A 455 26.40 13.17 -2.96
CA SER A 455 27.10 11.89 -2.84
C SER A 455 26.75 11.20 -1.52
N GLY A 456 27.08 9.92 -1.43
CA GLY A 456 26.97 9.17 -0.19
C GLY A 456 27.65 9.94 0.95
N THR A 457 26.92 10.13 2.04
CA THR A 457 27.28 11.05 3.12
C THR A 457 27.37 10.29 4.43
N PRO A 458 28.36 10.56 5.29
CA PRO A 458 28.46 9.92 6.59
C PRO A 458 27.15 10.02 7.38
N LEU A 459 26.77 8.95 8.07
CA LEU A 459 25.50 8.92 8.80
C LEU A 459 25.47 9.95 9.93
N GLU A 460 26.61 10.20 10.56
CA GLU A 460 26.77 11.27 11.55
C GLU A 460 26.45 12.64 10.95
N GLN A 461 26.89 12.90 9.73
CA GLN A 461 26.61 14.16 9.04
C GLN A 461 25.11 14.27 8.67
N LEU A 462 24.50 13.19 8.16
CA LEU A 462 23.06 13.15 7.85
C LEU A 462 22.21 13.40 9.10
N THR A 463 22.52 12.72 10.20
CA THR A 463 21.77 12.81 11.47
C THR A 463 22.00 14.14 12.18
N THR A 464 23.22 14.68 12.15
CA THR A 464 23.55 15.99 12.73
C THR A 464 22.84 17.12 12.00
N ALA A 465 22.92 17.15 10.66
CA ALA A 465 22.25 18.16 9.86
C ALA A 465 20.72 18.04 9.97
N LEU A 466 20.17 16.82 10.02
CA LEU A 466 18.75 16.61 10.30
C LEU A 466 18.36 17.14 11.68
N SER A 467 19.14 16.84 12.73
CA SER A 467 18.89 17.32 14.09
C SER A 467 18.95 18.85 14.18
N GLN A 468 19.87 19.49 13.45
CA GLN A 468 19.94 20.95 13.34
C GLN A 468 18.68 21.51 12.66
N ALA A 469 18.25 20.88 11.56
CA ALA A 469 17.03 21.26 10.85
C ALA A 469 15.78 21.14 11.75
N LEU A 470 15.68 20.07 12.54
CA LEU A 470 14.59 19.88 13.50
C LEU A 470 14.55 20.94 14.60
N ARG A 471 15.70 21.50 15.00
CA ARG A 471 15.74 22.62 15.96
C ARG A 471 15.20 23.92 15.36
N MET A 472 15.29 24.07 14.04
CA MET A 472 14.78 25.24 13.32
C MET A 472 13.26 25.20 13.18
N LEU A 473 12.64 24.02 13.20
CA LEU A 473 11.18 23.88 13.15
C LEU A 473 10.48 24.64 14.30
N PRO A 474 9.29 25.23 14.06
CA PRO A 474 8.50 25.83 15.12
C PRO A 474 8.16 24.77 16.17
N LYS A 475 8.53 25.03 17.44
CA LYS A 475 8.16 24.17 18.56
C LYS A 475 6.76 24.59 18.99
N GLY A 476 5.84 23.64 19.12
CA GLY A 476 4.61 23.89 19.89
C GLY A 476 4.97 24.30 21.31
N ASP A 477 4.12 25.11 21.94
CA ASP A 477 4.25 25.55 23.33
C ASP A 477 4.23 24.35 24.28
N ASP A 478 5.39 23.69 24.45
CA ASP A 478 5.87 23.01 25.65
C ASP A 478 7.14 22.21 25.28
N ALA A 479 8.28 22.76 25.68
CA ALA A 479 9.58 22.13 25.50
C ALA A 479 9.68 20.83 26.32
N LYS A 480 9.78 19.68 25.64
CA LYS A 480 10.67 18.55 25.97
C LYS A 480 10.45 17.38 25.00
N SER A 481 11.47 17.12 24.17
CA SER A 481 12.13 15.81 23.95
C SER A 481 12.53 15.56 22.49
N LEU A 482 13.77 15.93 22.17
CA LEU A 482 14.71 15.04 21.49
C LEU A 482 15.96 15.03 22.39
N PRO A 483 16.64 13.89 22.56
CA PRO A 483 17.87 13.86 23.34
C PRO A 483 18.85 14.87 22.76
N SER A 484 19.39 15.73 23.63
CA SER A 484 20.50 16.60 23.24
C SER A 484 21.73 15.70 23.05
N PRO A 485 22.52 15.84 21.99
CA PRO A 485 23.85 15.25 21.97
C PRO A 485 24.61 15.80 23.18
N THR A 486 25.16 14.88 23.97
CA THR A 486 25.90 15.17 25.19
C THR A 486 26.96 16.21 24.90
N GLN A 487 27.04 17.24 25.74
CA GLN A 487 27.79 18.48 25.52
C GLN A 487 29.33 18.32 25.61
N ASP A 488 29.87 17.12 25.40
CA ASP A 488 31.27 16.78 25.68
C ASP A 488 32.15 16.52 24.43
N GLN A 489 31.70 16.83 23.22
CA GLN A 489 32.56 16.69 22.02
C GLN A 489 32.52 17.90 21.07
N LEU A 490 32.67 19.10 21.63
CA LEU A 490 33.23 20.26 20.92
C LEU A 490 34.37 20.83 21.78
N GLY A 491 35.48 20.09 21.77
CA GLY A 491 36.81 20.54 22.17
C GLY A 491 37.73 20.43 20.97
#